data_AF-A0A8T3UA77-F1
#
_entry.id   AF-A0A8T3UA77-F1
#
_cell.length_a   1.000
_cell.length_b   1.000
_cell.length_c   1.000
_cell.angle_alpha   90.00
_cell.angle_beta   90.00
_cell.angle_gamma   90.00
#
_symmetry.space_group_name_H-M   'P 1'
#
loop_
_entity.id
_entity.type
_entity.pdbx_description
1 polymer ?
#
loop_
_entity_poly.entity_id
_entity_poly.type
_entity_poly.pdbx_seq_one_letter_code
_entity_poly.pdbx_strand_id
1 'polypeptide(L)' 'MNNIFKKKRCSFCNKELNLSLKNHYIVIDTSSSALFNGNTYYDAIDCDNCGKQNIMGKRYIKIVKKDEKDEDIDE' A
#
# COMPACT_ATOMS: atom_id res chain seq x y z
N MET A 1 -25.12 16.44 1.15
CA MET A 1 -24.34 15.18 1.06
C MET A 1 -23.56 15.01 2.34
N ASN A 2 -24.05 14.20 3.29
CA ASN A 2 -23.32 13.90 4.52
C ASN A 2 -22.21 12.88 4.20
N ASN A 3 -21.06 13.37 3.77
CA ASN A 3 -19.83 12.58 3.76
C ASN A 3 -19.44 12.32 5.22
N ILE A 4 -20.01 11.25 5.80
CA ILE A 4 -19.51 10.68 7.03
C ILE A 4 -18.14 10.11 6.68
N PHE A 5 -17.10 10.94 6.72
CA PHE A 5 -15.73 10.48 6.79
C PHE A 5 -15.66 9.64 8.07
N LYS A 6 -15.86 8.33 7.94
CA LYS A 6 -15.74 7.41 9.06
C LYS A 6 -14.33 7.56 9.59
N LYS A 7 -14.22 8.20 10.75
CA LYS A 7 -12.97 8.33 11.50
C LYS A 7 -12.40 6.92 11.67
N LYS A 8 -11.27 6.65 11.03
CA LYS A 8 -10.60 5.35 11.16
C LYS A 8 -9.77 5.36 12.44
N ARG A 9 -9.84 4.26 13.18
CA ARG A 9 -9.09 4.08 14.42
C ARG A 9 -8.01 3.04 14.24
N CYS A 10 -6.94 3.17 15.00
CA CYS A 10 -5.88 2.18 15.03
C CYS A 10 -6.43 0.86 15.54
N SER A 11 -6.16 -0.24 14.84
CA SER A 11 -6.62 -1.58 15.22
C SER A 11 -5.96 -2.09 16.51
N PHE A 12 -4.87 -1.47 16.96
CA PHE A 12 -4.11 -1.90 18.12
C PHE A 12 -4.40 -1.09 19.39
N CYS A 13 -4.49 0.24 19.30
CA CYS A 13 -4.69 1.12 20.46
C CYS A 13 -6.03 1.87 20.45
N ASN A 14 -6.86 1.68 19.41
CA ASN A 14 -8.18 2.30 19.25
C ASN A 14 -8.18 3.84 19.24
N LYS A 15 -7.01 4.49 19.10
CA LYS A 15 -6.90 5.94 18.91
C LYS A 15 -7.21 6.32 17.46
N GLU A 16 -7.69 7.54 17.26
CA GLU A 16 -7.99 8.07 15.93
C GLU A 16 -6.71 8.17 15.09
N LEU A 17 -6.75 7.72 13.84
CA LEU A 17 -5.63 7.78 12.92
C LEU A 17 -5.63 9.12 12.17
N ASN A 18 -4.45 9.67 11.96
CA ASN A 18 -4.27 10.83 11.11
C ASN A 18 -4.24 10.41 9.62
N LEU A 19 -5.40 10.50 8.96
CA LEU A 19 -5.60 10.10 7.56
C LEU A 19 -5.16 11.16 6.54
N SER A 20 -4.23 12.05 6.90
CA SER A 20 -3.63 12.99 5.95
C SER A 20 -2.85 12.22 4.89
N LEU A 21 -3.08 12.53 3.60
CA LEU A 21 -2.40 11.88 2.46
C LEU A 21 -0.87 11.82 2.58
N LYS A 22 -0.26 12.76 3.33
CA LYS A 22 1.19 12.80 3.58
C LYS A 22 1.69 11.65 4.45
N ASN A 23 0.83 11.07 5.28
CA ASN A 23 1.15 9.98 6.19
C ASN A 23 0.92 8.60 5.56
N HIS A 24 0.36 8.57 4.34
CA HIS A 24 0.14 7.33 3.61
C HIS A 24 1.42 6.92 2.89
N TYR A 25 1.79 5.66 3.04
CA TYR A 25 2.91 5.06 2.33
C TYR A 25 2.54 3.67 1.82
N ILE A 26 3.31 3.18 0.86
CA ILE A 26 3.06 1.88 0.23
C ILE A 26 3.93 0.83 0.93
N VAL A 27 3.30 -0.30 1.26
CA VAL A 27 3.99 -1.49 1.79
C VAL A 27 3.73 -2.69 0.89
N ILE A 28 4.64 -3.64 0.93
CA ILE A 28 4.58 -4.88 0.15
C ILE A 28 4.34 -6.04 1.11
N ASP A 29 3.46 -6.96 0.73
CA ASP A 29 3.33 -8.23 1.42
C ASP A 29 4.55 -9.10 1.14
N THR A 30 5.31 -9.40 2.19
CA THR A 30 6.48 -10.27 2.13
C THR A 30 6.21 -11.67 2.67
N SER A 31 4.94 -12.04 2.87
CA SER A 31 4.59 -13.40 3.26
C SER A 31 5.00 -14.40 2.18
N SER A 32 5.31 -15.63 2.59
CA SER A 32 5.76 -16.70 1.69
C SER A 32 4.78 -16.91 0.52
N SER A 33 3.49 -16.76 0.78
CA SER A 33 2.42 -16.87 -0.24
C SER A 33 2.49 -15.76 -1.30
N ALA A 34 2.91 -14.54 -0.93
CA ALA A 34 3.03 -13.41 -1.85
C ALA A 34 4.25 -13.53 -2.76
N LEU A 35 5.33 -14.19 -2.31
CA LEU A 35 6.55 -14.39 -3.12
C LEU A 35 6.30 -15.26 -4.36
N PHE A 36 5.37 -16.21 -4.31
CA PHE A 36 5.05 -17.09 -5.45
C PHE A 36 3.91 -16.59 -6.34
N ASN A 37 3.02 -15.75 -5.81
CA ASN A 37 1.81 -15.28 -6.51
C ASN A 37 1.92 -13.82 -6.99
N GLY A 38 3.09 -13.20 -6.83
CA GLY A 38 3.35 -11.82 -7.16
C GLY A 38 3.12 -10.86 -6.00
N ASN A 39 3.87 -9.75 -6.02
CA ASN A 39 3.85 -8.75 -4.96
C ASN A 39 2.46 -8.11 -4.82
N THR A 40 1.85 -8.26 -3.65
CA THR A 40 0.67 -7.48 -3.29
C THR A 40 1.10 -6.22 -2.55
N TYR A 41 0.62 -5.07 -3.02
CA TYR A 41 0.90 -3.77 -2.44
C TYR A 41 -0.29 -3.28 -1.62
N TYR A 42 -0.01 -2.63 -0.52
CA TYR A 42 -1.01 -2.04 0.36
C TYR A 42 -0.68 -0.58 0.64
N ASP A 43 -1.72 0.20 0.84
CA ASP A 43 -1.63 1.53 1.41
C ASP A 43 -1.63 1.39 2.95
N ALA A 44 -0.72 2.07 3.63
CA ALA A 44 -0.54 1.96 5.08
C ALA A 44 -0.25 3.32 5.72
N ILE A 45 -0.52 3.41 7.03
CA ILE A 45 -0.23 4.58 7.87
C ILE A 45 0.24 4.09 9.24
N ASP A 46 1.19 4.79 9.84
CA ASP A 46 1.61 4.55 11.21
C ASP A 46 0.75 5.30 12.22
N CYS A 47 0.43 4.65 13.33
CA CYS A 47 -0.30 5.29 14.39
C CYS A 47 0.63 6.20 15.22
N ASP A 48 0.40 7.51 15.19
CA ASP A 48 1.18 8.49 15.99
C ASP A 48 1.23 8.19 17.50
N ASN A 49 0.24 7.47 18.03
CA ASN A 49 0.17 7.14 19.45
C ASN A 49 0.91 5.84 19.85
N CYS A 50 0.96 4.83 18.97
CA CYS A 50 1.56 3.53 19.33
C CYS A 50 2.66 3.05 18.37
N GLY A 51 2.95 3.82 17.32
CA GLY A 51 3.95 3.51 16.30
C GLY A 51 3.61 2.33 15.39
N LYS A 52 2.49 1.63 15.62
CA LYS A 52 2.13 0.45 14.83
C LYS A 52 1.56 0.84 13.47
N GLN A 53 1.97 0.11 12.45
CA GLN A 53 1.46 0.20 11.09
C GLN A 53 0.02 -0.31 11.00
N ASN A 54 -0.84 0.44 10.31
CA ASN A 54 -2.23 0.06 10.03
C ASN A 54 -2.43 0.00 8.51
N ILE A 55 -2.99 -1.10 8.02
CA ILE A 55 -3.29 -1.27 6.60
C ILE A 55 -4.59 -0.55 6.23
N MET A 56 -4.53 0.28 5.19
CA MET A 56 -5.63 1.09 4.69
C MET A 56 -6.45 0.40 3.63
N GLY A 57 -5.78 -0.33 2.73
CA GLY A 57 -6.41 -1.09 1.67
C GLY A 57 -5.38 -1.63 0.68
N LYS A 58 -5.78 -2.61 -0.14
CA LYS A 58 -4.95 -3.14 -1.21
C LYS A 58 -4.86 -2.12 -2.36
N ARG A 59 -3.65 -1.94 -2.90
CA ARG A 59 -3.42 -1.18 -4.14
C ARG A 59 -3.29 -2.15 -5.31
N TYR A 60 -3.97 -1.83 -6.41
CA TYR A 60 -3.79 -2.51 -7.68
C TYR A 60 -2.74 -1.74 -8.48
N ILE A 61 -1.52 -2.26 -8.53
CA ILE A 61 -0.47 -1.71 -9.37
C ILE A 61 -0.49 -2.47 -10.69
N LYS A 62 -0.84 -1.77 -11.78
CA LYS A 62 -0.69 -2.34 -13.13
C LYS A 62 0.80 -2.40 -13.43
N ILE A 63 1.38 -3.59 -13.44
CA ILE A 63 2.76 -3.79 -13.90
C ILE A 63 2.74 -3.51 -15.40
N VAL A 64 3.24 -2.34 -15.79
CA VAL A 64 3.51 -2.04 -17.19
C VAL A 64 4.81 -2.76 -17.48
N LYS A 65 4.76 -3.89 -18.19
CA LYS A 65 5.96 -4.47 -18.76
C LYS A 65 6.55 -3.40 -19.67
N LYS A 66 7.77 -2.93 -19.37
CA LYS A 66 8.57 -2.31 -20.43
C LYS A 66 8.83 -3.45 -21.39
N ASP A 67 8.24 -3.39 -22.58
CA ASP A 67 8.61 -4.27 -23.67
C ASP A 67 10.14 -4.18 -23.81
N GLU A 68 10.78 -5.34 -23.77
CA GLU A 68 12.18 -5.51 -24.14
C GLU A 68 12.33 -5.06 -25.60
N LYS A 69 12.66 -3.79 -25.76
CA LYS A 69 13.35 -3.22 -26.92
C LYS A 69 14.74 -2.89 -26.35
N ASP A 70 15.84 -3.44 -26.82
CA ASP A 70 16.23 -3.69 -28.20
C ASP A 70 17.14 -4.94 -28.26
N GLU A 71 16.69 -6.03 -28.89
CA GLU A 71 17.61 -7.02 -29.47
C GLU A 71 17.67 -6.75 -30.98
N ASP A 72 18.89 -6.40 -31.41
CA ASP A 72 19.48 -6.53 -32.74
C ASP A 72 18.94 -5.64 -33.88
N ILE A 73 19.59 -4.47 -34.07
CA ILE A 73 19.73 -3.84 -35.39
C ILE A 73 20.94 -4.48 -36.07
N ASP A 74 20.67 -5.06 -37.24
CA ASP A 74 21.56 -5.80 -38.15
C ASP A 74 22.90 -5.09 -38.46
N GLU A 75 23.96 -5.90 -38.65
CA GLU A 75 25.20 -5.54 -39.37
C GLU A 75 25.16 -6.04 -40.82
#